data_AF-A0A961FVX4-F1
#
_entry.id   AF-A0A961FVX4-F1
#
_cell.length_a   1.000
_cell.length_b   1.000
_cell.length_c   1.000
_cell.angle_alpha   90.00
_cell.angle_beta   90.00
_cell.angle_gamma   90.00
#
_symmetry.space_group_name_H-M   'P 1'
#
loop_
_entity.id
_entity.type
_entity.pdbx_description
1 polymer ?
#
loop_
_entity_poly.entity_id
_entity_poly.type
_entity_poly.pdbx_seq_one_letter_code
_entity_poly.pdbx_strand_id
1 'polypeptide(L)'
;MVENRGSVARMATILSCLGGFCAAPAQDLITPPVFAEKGIQALNPGPWGDLEYYVVNLEPPDNLIGTARDIDAHVEGTVWKFVAHTPEMTADTLTDAGLAPDAVARLTGDDHLRVNGAIVEIRPPEDLVESLAPQIRARLYPRIGRDIEGNVFRNFYLIPPGGIRSLAGADSGLSDRTLDLIERLTYPVEGVRAFSDIALAMRRAADETERRRILKTLLREKSFALRLKVSSAAEIEDVARYWTARGRNLDVLPMLKTIAINSEVQYLDIVHLLPPTPRKLIHTYPRRTMSVGWETPDCYWTAFNFFAYAPSNRHFDAAVFASQIQDRYEPATKPWQLGDLVLISDADTGKAIHVCSYIADNLVLTKNGKGFYRPWVVSPLFEVTASYARVKRLAVHFLRQKPRPKTLRVRR
;
A
#
# COMPACT_ATOMS: atom_id res chain seq x y z
N MET A 1 19.45 4.04 19.88
CA MET A 1 19.73 3.02 20.91
C MET A 1 18.85 1.82 20.61
N VAL A 2 19.50 0.74 20.12
CA VAL A 2 19.28 -0.71 20.36
C VAL A 2 17.81 -1.14 20.54
N GLU A 3 17.07 -1.78 19.63
CA GLU A 3 17.22 -2.94 18.72
C GLU A 3 16.25 -2.75 17.51
N ASN A 4 16.41 -3.33 16.31
CA ASN A 4 16.08 -4.72 16.06
C ASN A 4 16.64 -5.17 14.68
N ARG A 5 17.87 -5.70 14.68
CA ARG A 5 18.47 -6.43 13.55
C ARG A 5 17.86 -7.84 13.37
N GLY A 6 16.75 -8.17 14.05
CA GLY A 6 16.16 -9.51 14.10
C GLY A 6 15.10 -9.83 13.03
N SER A 7 14.50 -8.84 12.35
CA SER A 7 13.39 -9.11 11.41
C SER A 7 13.83 -9.31 9.95
N VAL A 8 15.05 -8.92 9.58
CA VAL A 8 15.51 -8.95 8.17
C VAL A 8 16.36 -10.20 7.84
N ALA A 9 16.81 -10.97 8.84
CA ALA A 9 17.80 -12.03 8.67
C ALA A 9 17.27 -13.49 8.73
N ARG A 10 15.95 -13.71 8.76
CA ARG A 10 15.37 -15.07 8.64
C ARG A 10 14.14 -15.10 7.72
N MET A 11 14.27 -14.57 6.50
CA MET A 11 13.38 -14.96 5.40
C MET A 11 14.03 -16.12 4.66
N ALA A 12 13.74 -17.33 5.14
CA ALA A 12 14.08 -18.55 4.42
C ALA A 12 13.44 -18.53 3.02
N THR A 13 14.17 -19.03 2.04
CA THR A 13 13.77 -19.23 0.65
C THR A 13 12.42 -19.96 0.57
N ILE A 14 11.32 -19.22 0.40
CA ILE A 14 9.96 -19.77 0.25
C ILE A 14 9.86 -20.61 -1.04
N LEU A 15 10.76 -20.38 -2.00
CA LEU A 15 10.83 -21.10 -3.27
C LEU A 15 10.99 -22.62 -3.12
N SER A 16 11.64 -23.14 -2.07
CA SER A 16 11.73 -24.60 -1.87
C SER A 16 10.37 -25.22 -1.49
N CYS A 17 9.51 -24.46 -0.81
CA CYS A 17 8.12 -24.84 -0.53
C CYS A 17 7.20 -24.65 -1.74
N LEU A 18 7.61 -23.82 -2.72
CA LEU A 18 6.83 -23.48 -3.92
C LEU A 18 7.22 -24.26 -5.19
N GLY A 19 8.02 -25.33 -5.08
CA GLY A 19 8.54 -26.12 -6.21
C GLY A 19 7.52 -26.84 -7.12
N GLY A 20 6.21 -26.59 -6.96
CA GLY A 20 5.14 -27.15 -7.79
C GLY A 20 3.99 -26.19 -8.09
N PHE A 21 4.16 -24.88 -7.88
CA PHE A 21 3.10 -23.90 -8.12
C PHE A 21 3.18 -23.38 -9.55
N CYS A 22 2.08 -23.48 -10.32
CA CYS A 22 1.95 -22.71 -11.56
C CYS A 22 1.89 -21.22 -11.19
N ALA A 23 3.01 -20.51 -11.31
CA ALA A 23 3.06 -19.06 -11.22
C ALA A 23 2.42 -18.48 -12.49
N ALA A 24 1.54 -17.49 -12.33
CA ALA A 24 1.26 -16.59 -13.44
C ALA A 24 2.39 -15.55 -13.46
N PRO A 25 3.08 -15.34 -14.59
CA PRO A 25 4.07 -14.28 -14.65
C PRO A 25 3.34 -12.95 -14.41
N ALA A 26 3.90 -12.08 -13.55
CA ALA A 26 3.26 -10.80 -13.25
C ALA A 26 3.01 -9.99 -14.54
N GLN A 27 3.86 -10.13 -15.56
CA GLN A 27 3.71 -9.50 -16.87
C GLN A 27 2.39 -9.81 -17.57
N ASP A 28 1.84 -11.01 -17.44
CA ASP A 28 0.53 -11.37 -18.02
C ASP A 28 -0.63 -10.69 -17.27
N LEU A 29 -0.39 -10.23 -16.03
CA LEU A 29 -1.32 -9.48 -15.19
C LEU A 29 -1.11 -7.95 -15.27
N ILE A 30 -0.08 -7.49 -15.99
CA ILE A 30 0.30 -6.07 -16.11
C ILE A 30 -0.40 -5.37 -17.27
N THR A 31 -1.09 -6.07 -18.18
CA THR A 31 -1.93 -5.38 -19.18
C THR A 31 -3.06 -4.68 -18.42
N PRO A 32 -3.04 -3.34 -18.30
CA PRO A 32 -3.99 -2.65 -17.45
C PRO A 32 -5.36 -2.72 -18.12
N PRO A 33 -6.40 -3.24 -17.46
CA PRO A 33 -7.74 -2.86 -17.85
C PRO A 33 -7.85 -1.34 -17.71
N VAL A 34 -8.48 -0.68 -18.68
CA VAL A 34 -8.76 0.75 -18.55
C VAL A 34 -9.87 0.91 -17.51
N PHE A 35 -9.47 1.14 -16.26
CA PHE A 35 -10.41 1.52 -15.20
C PHE A 35 -10.67 3.02 -15.28
N ALA A 36 -11.94 3.41 -15.37
CA ALA A 36 -12.31 4.81 -15.39
C ALA A 36 -12.16 5.39 -13.98
N GLU A 37 -11.60 6.59 -13.88
CA GLU A 37 -11.42 7.28 -12.60
C GLU A 37 -12.72 7.91 -12.06
N LYS A 38 -13.76 7.98 -12.91
CA LYS A 38 -15.04 8.63 -12.58
C LYS A 38 -16.23 7.84 -13.09
N GLY A 39 -17.36 8.07 -12.42
CA GLY A 39 -18.62 7.42 -12.71
C GLY A 39 -18.69 5.98 -12.19
N ILE A 40 -19.77 5.31 -12.55
CA ILE A 40 -20.02 3.91 -12.22
C ILE A 40 -19.70 3.08 -13.45
N GLN A 41 -18.96 2.01 -13.28
CA GLN A 41 -18.43 1.18 -14.36
C GLN A 41 -18.73 -0.28 -14.08
N ALA A 42 -19.14 -1.03 -15.10
CA ALA A 42 -19.32 -2.47 -14.98
C ALA A 42 -17.96 -3.19 -14.93
N LEU A 43 -17.90 -4.26 -14.14
CA LEU A 43 -16.82 -5.25 -14.15
C LEU A 43 -17.19 -6.41 -15.06
N ASN A 44 -16.22 -7.29 -15.35
CA ASN A 44 -16.53 -8.51 -16.09
C ASN A 44 -17.45 -9.41 -15.26
N PRO A 45 -18.50 -9.99 -15.88
CA PRO A 45 -19.37 -10.94 -15.21
C PRO A 45 -18.59 -12.20 -14.84
N GLY A 46 -19.01 -12.86 -13.77
CA GLY A 46 -18.38 -14.09 -13.30
C GLY A 46 -19.21 -14.77 -12.21
N PRO A 47 -18.66 -15.79 -11.52
CA PRO A 47 -19.37 -16.49 -10.45
C PRO A 47 -19.74 -15.56 -9.27
N TRP A 48 -19.12 -14.38 -9.18
CA TRP A 48 -19.45 -13.33 -8.22
C TRP A 48 -20.71 -12.52 -8.58
N GLY A 49 -21.27 -12.70 -9.77
CA GLY A 49 -22.40 -11.95 -10.32
C GLY A 49 -21.99 -10.74 -11.17
N ASP A 50 -22.96 -9.89 -11.49
CA ASP A 50 -22.73 -8.65 -12.21
C ASP A 50 -22.34 -7.54 -11.23
N LEU A 51 -21.05 -7.20 -11.20
CA LEU A 51 -20.53 -6.16 -10.33
C LEU A 51 -20.33 -4.86 -11.09
N GLU A 52 -20.57 -3.76 -10.40
CA GLU A 52 -20.17 -2.43 -10.82
C GLU A 52 -19.28 -1.81 -9.74
N TYR A 53 -18.36 -0.94 -10.15
CA TYR A 53 -17.50 -0.18 -9.24
C TYR A 53 -17.63 1.32 -9.46
N TYR A 54 -17.30 2.06 -8.40
CA TYR A 54 -16.95 3.47 -8.48
C TYR A 54 -15.73 3.73 -7.60
N VAL A 55 -14.97 4.75 -7.95
CA VAL A 55 -13.76 5.11 -7.21
C VAL A 55 -14.11 5.93 -5.97
N VAL A 56 -13.53 5.55 -4.84
CA VAL A 56 -13.53 6.34 -3.60
C VAL A 56 -12.09 6.69 -3.24
N ASN A 57 -11.87 7.95 -2.88
CA ASN A 57 -10.59 8.44 -2.40
C ASN A 57 -10.65 8.56 -0.88
N LEU A 58 -9.79 7.80 -0.21
CA LEU A 58 -9.72 7.75 1.23
C LEU A 58 -8.62 8.68 1.73
N GLU A 59 -8.96 9.52 2.70
CA GLU A 59 -8.02 10.37 3.40
C GLU A 59 -7.87 9.95 4.86
N PRO A 60 -6.66 9.99 5.43
CA PRO A 60 -6.50 9.73 6.85
C PRO A 60 -7.30 10.75 7.67
N PRO A 61 -8.04 10.32 8.71
CA PRO A 61 -8.79 11.25 9.56
C PRO A 61 -7.85 12.18 10.34
N ASP A 62 -8.37 13.35 10.75
CA ASP A 62 -7.54 14.42 11.32
C ASP A 62 -6.80 14.02 12.60
N ASN A 63 -7.40 13.14 13.41
CA ASN A 63 -6.77 12.60 14.61
C ASN A 63 -5.53 11.74 14.29
N LEU A 64 -5.53 11.09 13.13
CA LEU A 64 -4.41 10.29 12.67
C LEU A 64 -3.32 11.20 12.09
N ILE A 65 -3.70 12.19 11.27
CA ILE A 65 -2.80 13.21 10.72
C ILE A 65 -2.06 13.98 11.80
N GLY A 66 -2.74 14.34 12.89
CA GLY A 66 -2.11 15.04 14.02
C GLY A 66 -1.00 14.25 14.72
N THR A 67 -0.83 12.96 14.40
CA THR A 67 0.26 12.11 14.91
C THR A 67 1.22 11.65 13.81
N ALA A 68 1.06 12.16 12.59
CA ALA A 68 1.93 11.88 11.46
C ALA A 68 3.32 12.44 11.71
N ARG A 69 4.36 11.65 11.43
CA ARG A 69 5.75 12.09 11.65
C ARG A 69 6.06 13.40 10.95
N ASP A 70 5.52 13.57 9.75
CA ASP A 70 5.88 14.68 8.88
C ASP A 70 5.01 15.94 9.12
N ILE A 71 4.07 15.94 10.08
CA ILE A 71 3.20 17.12 10.36
C ILE A 71 4.04 18.30 10.86
N ASP A 72 5.06 18.01 11.67
CA ASP A 72 5.96 19.00 12.25
C ASP A 72 7.27 19.15 11.48
N ALA A 73 7.35 18.60 10.25
CA ALA A 73 8.56 18.69 9.41
C ALA A 73 8.99 20.15 9.13
N HIS A 74 8.07 21.11 9.26
CA HIS A 74 8.38 22.54 9.13
C HIS A 74 9.28 23.08 10.24
N VAL A 75 9.27 22.49 11.44
CA VAL A 75 10.03 22.96 12.60
C VAL A 75 11.53 22.81 12.35
N GLU A 76 11.98 21.58 12.06
CA GLU A 76 13.39 21.29 11.79
C GLU A 76 13.84 21.79 10.40
N GLY A 77 12.91 21.85 9.44
CA GLY A 77 13.22 22.15 8.04
C GLY A 77 13.88 20.97 7.33
N THR A 78 14.40 21.21 6.13
CA THR A 78 15.07 20.16 5.35
C THR A 78 16.42 19.84 5.97
N VAL A 79 16.66 18.54 6.25
CA VAL A 79 17.94 18.03 6.73
C VAL A 79 18.36 16.84 5.89
N TRP A 80 19.55 16.90 5.29
CA TRP A 80 20.16 15.80 4.57
C TRP A 80 21.18 15.11 5.46
N LYS A 81 20.99 13.82 5.72
CA LYS A 81 21.88 13.03 6.58
C LYS A 81 22.63 12.01 5.74
N PHE A 82 23.95 12.05 5.76
CA PHE A 82 24.83 11.12 5.05
C PHE A 82 25.51 10.22 6.09
N VAL A 83 25.12 8.95 6.13
CA VAL A 83 25.63 7.98 7.11
C VAL A 83 26.94 7.38 6.62
N ALA A 84 27.92 7.25 7.50
CA ALA A 84 29.26 6.76 7.22
C ALA A 84 29.99 7.55 6.10
N HIS A 85 29.70 8.84 5.99
CA HIS A 85 30.41 9.76 5.09
C HIS A 85 31.34 10.68 5.88
N THR A 86 32.44 11.11 5.27
CA THR A 86 33.19 12.30 5.68
C THR A 86 32.65 13.55 4.96
N PRO A 87 33.02 14.77 5.38
CA PRO A 87 32.68 15.98 4.64
C PRO A 87 33.10 15.93 3.17
N GLU A 88 34.28 15.38 2.87
CA GLU A 88 34.81 15.24 1.51
C GLU A 88 33.97 14.26 0.69
N MET A 89 33.67 13.07 1.23
CA MET A 89 32.77 12.10 0.57
C MET A 89 31.37 12.67 0.33
N THR A 90 30.92 13.56 1.22
CA THR A 90 29.63 14.25 1.06
C THR A 90 29.71 15.27 -0.07
N ALA A 91 30.79 16.04 -0.17
CA ALA A 91 31.04 16.98 -1.27
C ALA A 91 31.10 16.25 -2.63
N ASP A 92 31.79 15.13 -2.70
CA ASP A 92 31.85 14.28 -3.89
C ASP A 92 30.46 13.77 -4.27
N THR A 93 29.67 13.34 -3.28
CA THR A 93 28.29 12.89 -3.49
C THR A 93 27.39 14.00 -4.07
N LEU A 94 27.54 15.24 -3.59
CA LEU A 94 26.79 16.39 -4.10
C LEU A 94 27.22 16.72 -5.54
N THR A 95 28.53 16.70 -5.81
CA THR A 95 29.10 16.95 -7.14
C THR A 95 28.64 15.89 -8.15
N ASP A 96 28.71 14.61 -7.79
CA ASP A 96 28.23 13.48 -8.58
C ASP A 96 26.74 13.57 -8.91
N ALA A 97 25.94 14.09 -7.97
CA ALA A 97 24.52 14.31 -8.20
C ALA A 97 24.24 15.43 -9.23
N GLY A 98 25.25 16.23 -9.56
CA GLY A 98 25.21 17.30 -10.55
C GLY A 98 24.98 18.68 -9.95
N LEU A 99 25.26 18.89 -8.67
CA LEU A 99 25.25 20.24 -8.09
C LEU A 99 26.42 21.05 -8.64
N ALA A 100 26.17 22.35 -8.86
CA ALA A 100 27.21 23.27 -9.31
C ALA A 100 28.26 23.52 -8.20
N PRO A 101 29.53 23.81 -8.54
CA PRO A 101 30.60 23.94 -7.55
C PRO A 101 30.35 24.98 -6.45
N ASP A 102 29.69 26.09 -6.79
CA ASP A 102 29.27 27.14 -5.87
C ASP A 102 28.21 26.64 -4.87
N ALA A 103 27.25 25.85 -5.34
CA ALA A 103 26.24 25.21 -4.48
C ALA A 103 26.87 24.16 -3.54
N VAL A 104 27.82 23.36 -4.04
CA VAL A 104 28.56 22.40 -3.21
C VAL A 104 29.34 23.15 -2.12
N ALA A 105 30.12 24.16 -2.49
CA ALA A 105 30.89 24.96 -1.54
C ALA A 105 29.99 25.62 -0.48
N ARG A 106 28.82 26.16 -0.88
CA ARG A 106 27.83 26.72 0.04
C ARG A 106 27.30 25.66 1.02
N LEU A 107 27.02 24.45 0.56
CA LEU A 107 26.47 23.37 1.39
C LEU A 107 27.48 22.72 2.33
N THR A 108 28.75 22.70 1.94
CA THR A 108 29.83 22.07 2.72
C THR A 108 30.56 23.07 3.63
N GLY A 109 30.14 24.34 3.64
CA GLY A 109 30.63 25.35 4.58
C GLY A 109 30.10 25.14 6.00
N ASP A 110 30.80 25.73 6.98
CA ASP A 110 30.57 25.54 8.42
C ASP A 110 29.14 25.92 8.89
N ASP A 111 28.45 26.80 8.17
CA ASP A 111 27.09 27.24 8.50
C ASP A 111 26.03 26.18 8.20
N HIS A 112 26.29 25.29 7.24
CA HIS A 112 25.30 24.34 6.72
C HIS A 112 25.64 22.89 7.05
N LEU A 113 26.92 22.58 7.26
CA LEU A 113 27.40 21.24 7.53
C LEU A 113 27.69 21.04 9.02
N ARG A 114 27.24 19.91 9.56
CA ARG A 114 27.56 19.45 10.93
C ARG A 114 28.02 18.00 10.87
N VAL A 115 29.12 17.69 11.53
CA VAL A 115 29.58 16.31 11.71
C VAL A 115 29.18 15.84 13.09
N ASN A 116 28.40 14.76 13.16
CA ASN A 116 27.98 14.12 14.41
C ASN A 116 28.35 12.63 14.39
N GLY A 117 29.53 12.32 14.93
CA GLY A 117 30.08 10.97 14.87
C GLY A 117 30.25 10.51 13.42
N ALA A 118 29.57 9.41 13.05
CA ALA A 118 29.61 8.85 11.71
C ALA A 118 28.54 9.43 10.76
N ILE A 119 27.87 10.54 11.12
CA ILE A 119 26.82 11.15 10.30
C ILE A 119 27.24 12.57 9.94
N VAL A 120 27.26 12.87 8.65
CA VAL A 120 27.34 14.25 8.14
C VAL A 120 25.91 14.75 7.91
N GLU A 121 25.53 15.82 8.61
CA GLU A 121 24.25 16.48 8.42
C GLU A 121 24.45 17.79 7.64
N ILE A 122 23.66 17.99 6.59
CA ILE A 122 23.59 19.24 5.85
C ILE A 122 22.20 19.83 6.03
N ARG A 123 22.13 21.11 6.40
CA ARG A 123 20.91 21.92 6.42
C ARG A 123 20.91 22.86 5.22
N PRO A 124 20.43 22.40 4.06
CA PRO A 124 20.47 23.20 2.85
C PRO A 124 19.55 24.43 2.99
N PRO A 125 19.96 25.58 2.45
CA PRO A 125 19.08 26.73 2.29
C PRO A 125 17.82 26.38 1.48
N GLU A 126 16.67 26.94 1.86
CA GLU A 126 15.39 26.63 1.19
C GLU A 126 15.36 27.05 -0.27
N ASP A 127 15.98 28.19 -0.60
CA ASP A 127 16.10 28.69 -1.98
C ASP A 127 16.85 27.68 -2.86
N LEU A 128 17.91 27.06 -2.31
CA LEU A 128 18.68 26.05 -3.02
C LEU A 128 17.87 24.77 -3.22
N VAL A 129 17.16 24.29 -2.19
CA VAL A 129 16.31 23.09 -2.29
C VAL A 129 15.19 23.32 -3.31
N GLU A 130 14.57 24.49 -3.31
CA GLU A 130 13.51 24.85 -4.26
C GLU A 130 14.05 24.90 -5.71
N SER A 131 15.27 25.43 -5.91
CA SER A 131 15.87 25.58 -7.23
C SER A 131 16.50 24.31 -7.82
N LEU A 132 16.60 23.21 -7.06
CA LEU A 132 17.17 21.96 -7.61
C LEU A 132 16.38 21.51 -8.85
N ALA A 133 17.08 21.00 -9.85
CA ALA A 133 16.42 20.37 -10.99
C ALA A 133 15.88 18.98 -10.61
N PRO A 134 14.77 18.49 -11.19
CA PRO A 134 14.26 17.15 -10.92
C PRO A 134 15.30 16.03 -11.10
N GLN A 135 16.19 16.15 -12.08
CA GLN A 135 17.25 15.17 -12.36
C GLN A 135 18.35 15.16 -11.30
N ILE A 136 18.57 16.28 -10.61
CA ILE A 136 19.50 16.36 -9.47
C ILE A 136 18.85 15.67 -8.26
N ARG A 137 17.58 15.96 -7.96
CA ARG A 137 16.83 15.26 -6.89
C ARG A 137 16.85 13.74 -7.09
N ALA A 138 16.58 13.27 -8.31
CA ALA A 138 16.59 11.86 -8.66
C ALA A 138 17.95 11.16 -8.41
N ARG A 139 19.07 11.89 -8.59
CA ARG A 139 20.42 11.36 -8.33
C ARG A 139 20.84 11.48 -6.87
N LEU A 140 20.46 12.58 -6.21
CA LEU A 140 20.87 12.92 -4.86
C LEU A 140 20.05 12.16 -3.80
N TYR A 141 18.72 12.23 -3.85
CA TYR A 141 17.85 11.80 -2.75
C TYR A 141 18.00 10.31 -2.38
N PRO A 142 18.21 9.37 -3.32
CA PRO A 142 18.49 7.98 -2.97
C PRO A 142 19.76 7.77 -2.13
N ARG A 143 20.68 8.74 -2.11
CA ARG A 143 21.93 8.73 -1.34
C ARG A 143 21.77 9.34 0.06
N ILE A 144 20.67 10.04 0.32
CA ILE A 144 20.41 10.68 1.62
C ILE A 144 19.79 9.65 2.57
N GLY A 145 20.43 9.43 3.73
CA GLY A 145 19.90 8.68 4.87
C GLY A 145 19.40 7.28 4.52
N ARG A 146 20.11 6.58 3.62
CA ARG A 146 19.75 5.24 3.11
C ARG A 146 19.44 4.24 4.24
N ASP A 147 20.23 4.32 5.31
CA ASP A 147 20.16 3.43 6.47
C ASP A 147 19.38 4.00 7.65
N ILE A 148 18.77 5.18 7.48
CA ILE A 148 17.95 5.82 8.50
C ILE A 148 16.50 5.39 8.30
N GLU A 149 15.96 4.70 9.31
CA GLU A 149 14.57 4.25 9.28
C GLU A 149 13.59 5.44 9.20
N GLY A 150 12.54 5.26 8.40
CA GLY A 150 11.52 6.28 8.18
C GLY A 150 11.96 7.43 7.28
N ASN A 151 13.23 7.60 6.94
CA ASN A 151 13.72 8.76 6.19
C ASN A 151 12.87 9.03 4.93
N VAL A 152 12.39 10.27 4.78
CA VAL A 152 11.45 10.66 3.70
C VAL A 152 12.07 10.50 2.31
N PHE A 153 13.39 10.68 2.18
CA PHE A 153 14.08 10.48 0.90
C PHE A 153 14.12 9.01 0.45
N ARG A 154 14.00 8.08 1.41
CA ARG A 154 13.84 6.64 1.15
C ARG A 154 12.36 6.25 1.01
N ASN A 155 11.50 6.80 1.86
CA ASN A 155 10.08 6.54 1.93
C ASN A 155 9.27 7.69 1.33
N PHE A 156 9.63 8.09 0.11
CA PHE A 156 9.02 9.23 -0.56
C PHE A 156 7.55 9.01 -0.88
N TYR A 157 6.82 10.11 -1.05
CA TYR A 157 5.43 10.11 -1.50
C TYR A 157 5.37 9.83 -3.00
N LEU A 158 4.49 8.91 -3.41
CA LEU A 158 4.26 8.61 -4.83
C LEU A 158 3.28 9.62 -5.41
N ILE A 159 3.65 10.18 -6.56
CA ILE A 159 2.78 11.07 -7.33
C ILE A 159 2.25 10.28 -8.53
N PRO A 160 0.92 10.13 -8.69
CA PRO A 160 0.36 9.33 -9.77
C PRO A 160 0.61 9.96 -11.15
N PRO A 161 0.39 9.21 -12.24
CA PRO A 161 0.18 9.79 -13.57
C PRO A 161 -0.88 10.90 -13.49
N GLY A 162 -0.63 12.03 -14.15
CA GLY A 162 -1.46 13.25 -14.00
C GLY A 162 -1.01 14.22 -12.90
N GLY A 163 -0.01 13.87 -12.10
CA GLY A 163 0.65 14.80 -11.16
C GLY A 163 -0.11 15.03 -9.85
N ILE A 164 0.38 15.97 -9.04
CA ILE A 164 -0.20 16.25 -7.71
C ILE A 164 -1.65 16.73 -7.82
N ARG A 165 -2.02 17.43 -8.90
CA ARG A 165 -3.39 17.91 -9.12
C ARG A 165 -4.38 16.76 -9.33
N SER A 166 -3.96 15.68 -10.01
CA SER A 166 -4.76 14.46 -10.13
C SER A 166 -4.99 13.82 -8.76
N LEU A 167 -3.94 13.70 -7.94
CA LEU A 167 -4.03 13.16 -6.58
C LEU A 167 -4.92 14.03 -5.67
N ALA A 168 -4.76 15.34 -5.74
CA ALA A 168 -5.49 16.33 -4.94
C ALA A 168 -6.98 16.38 -5.28
N GLY A 169 -7.35 16.21 -6.55
CA GLY A 169 -8.73 16.35 -6.99
C GLY A 169 -9.32 17.73 -6.65
N ALA A 170 -10.61 17.89 -6.93
CA ALA A 170 -11.32 19.16 -6.69
C ALA A 170 -11.62 19.42 -5.21
N ASP A 171 -11.50 18.42 -4.34
CA ASP A 171 -11.96 18.43 -2.95
C ASP A 171 -10.83 18.57 -1.90
N SER A 172 -9.55 18.53 -2.30
CA SER A 172 -8.42 18.65 -1.36
C SER A 172 -8.39 19.95 -0.56
N GLY A 173 -8.96 21.04 -1.11
CA GLY A 173 -8.88 22.38 -0.52
C GLY A 173 -7.45 22.94 -0.45
N LEU A 174 -6.51 22.40 -1.23
CA LEU A 174 -5.16 22.94 -1.39
C LEU A 174 -5.17 24.15 -2.33
N SER A 175 -4.33 25.15 -2.02
CA SER A 175 -4.14 26.30 -2.90
C SER A 175 -3.37 25.92 -4.16
N ASP A 176 -3.59 26.65 -5.26
CA ASP A 176 -2.82 26.47 -6.50
C ASP A 176 -1.33 26.67 -6.27
N ARG A 177 -0.96 27.63 -5.42
CA ARG A 177 0.44 27.88 -5.02
C ARG A 177 1.09 26.63 -4.42
N THR A 178 0.38 25.93 -3.54
CA THR A 178 0.88 24.71 -2.89
C THR A 178 0.97 23.56 -3.88
N LEU A 179 -0.04 23.38 -4.73
CA LEU A 179 -0.02 22.36 -5.79
C LEU A 179 1.14 22.58 -6.76
N ASP A 180 1.35 23.82 -7.22
CA ASP A 180 2.44 24.17 -8.13
C ASP A 180 3.82 24.01 -7.48
N LEU A 181 3.94 24.30 -6.17
CA LEU A 181 5.17 24.02 -5.44
C LEU A 181 5.47 22.51 -5.41
N ILE A 182 4.53 21.68 -4.97
CA ILE A 182 4.73 20.24 -4.86
C ILE A 182 5.04 19.62 -6.24
N GLU A 183 4.35 20.07 -7.29
CA GLU A 183 4.58 19.61 -8.66
C GLU A 183 6.02 19.94 -9.12
N ARG A 184 6.51 21.16 -8.84
CA ARG A 184 7.90 21.56 -9.16
C ARG A 184 8.95 20.77 -8.37
N LEU A 185 8.64 20.37 -7.14
CA LEU A 185 9.54 19.59 -6.28
C LEU A 185 9.51 18.07 -6.60
N THR A 186 8.58 17.63 -7.46
CA THR A 186 8.46 16.23 -7.86
C THR A 186 9.59 15.82 -8.82
N TYR A 187 10.07 14.58 -8.69
CA TYR A 187 11.19 14.07 -9.49
C TYR A 187 10.97 12.61 -9.93
N PRO A 188 11.62 12.15 -11.02
CA PRO A 188 11.47 10.77 -11.50
C PRO A 188 12.29 9.79 -10.64
N VAL A 189 11.72 8.62 -10.35
CA VAL A 189 12.41 7.48 -9.74
C VAL A 189 11.90 6.20 -10.38
N GLU A 190 12.77 5.43 -11.05
CA GLU A 190 12.44 4.07 -11.54
C GLU A 190 11.09 3.94 -12.26
N GLY A 191 10.77 4.90 -13.15
CA GLY A 191 9.53 4.90 -13.93
C GLY A 191 8.30 5.48 -13.22
N VAL A 192 8.41 5.90 -11.97
CA VAL A 192 7.36 6.63 -11.22
C VAL A 192 7.80 8.06 -10.90
N ARG A 193 6.86 8.86 -10.38
CA ARG A 193 7.12 10.22 -9.87
C ARG A 193 7.11 10.21 -8.35
N ALA A 194 8.08 10.88 -7.75
CA ALA A 194 8.35 10.90 -6.32
C ALA A 194 8.37 12.33 -5.77
N PHE A 195 7.96 12.48 -4.53
CA PHE A 195 8.05 13.73 -3.78
C PHE A 195 8.62 13.45 -2.37
N SER A 196 9.69 14.17 -2.01
CA SER A 196 10.38 14.00 -0.72
C SER A 196 10.54 15.29 0.08
N ASP A 197 10.39 16.46 -0.56
CA ASP A 197 10.65 17.78 0.03
C ASP A 197 9.50 18.27 0.93
N ILE A 198 9.01 17.39 1.81
CA ILE A 198 7.85 17.64 2.66
C ILE A 198 8.09 18.80 3.63
N ALA A 199 9.29 18.91 4.21
CA ALA A 199 9.63 19.98 5.13
C ALA A 199 9.51 21.37 4.46
N LEU A 200 10.01 21.50 3.22
CA LEU A 200 9.89 22.73 2.44
C LEU A 200 8.43 23.04 2.13
N ALA A 201 7.64 22.06 1.67
CA ALA A 201 6.21 22.25 1.42
C ALA A 201 5.46 22.71 2.70
N MET A 202 5.77 22.12 3.85
CA MET A 202 5.15 22.49 5.13
C MET A 202 5.55 23.90 5.61
N ARG A 203 6.77 24.36 5.31
CA ARG A 203 7.20 25.74 5.59
C ARG A 203 6.55 26.77 4.68
N ARG A 204 6.26 26.41 3.42
CA ARG A 204 5.58 27.28 2.46
C ARG A 204 4.06 27.33 2.61
N ALA A 205 3.48 26.36 3.32
CA ALA A 205 2.06 26.35 3.66
C ALA A 205 1.67 27.61 4.43
N ALA A 206 0.52 28.18 4.11
CA ALA A 206 0.01 29.42 4.69
C ALA A 206 -0.30 29.29 6.18
N ASP A 207 -0.83 28.14 6.60
CA ASP A 207 -1.22 27.88 7.99
C ASP A 207 -1.20 26.37 8.32
N GLU A 208 -1.53 26.02 9.57
CA GLU A 208 -1.62 24.62 10.01
C GLU A 208 -2.69 23.83 9.24
N THR A 209 -3.79 24.46 8.84
CA THR A 209 -4.86 23.81 8.09
C THR A 209 -4.36 23.36 6.72
N GLU A 210 -3.60 24.21 6.02
CA GLU A 210 -2.98 23.87 4.75
C GLU A 210 -1.93 22.76 4.93
N ARG A 211 -1.12 22.78 6.00
CA ARG A 211 -0.19 21.67 6.32
C ARG A 211 -0.90 20.33 6.47
N ARG A 212 -2.02 20.30 7.19
CA ARG A 212 -2.85 19.10 7.34
C ARG A 212 -3.40 18.62 6.00
N ARG A 213 -3.90 19.53 5.15
CA ARG A 213 -4.38 19.20 3.80
C ARG A 213 -3.28 18.66 2.89
N ILE A 214 -2.06 19.17 2.99
CA ILE A 214 -0.89 18.65 2.25
C ILE A 214 -0.68 17.18 2.61
N LEU A 215 -0.59 16.86 3.92
CA LEU A 215 -0.41 15.46 4.34
C LEU A 215 -1.58 14.57 3.96
N LYS A 216 -2.84 15.01 4.15
CA LYS A 216 -4.02 14.23 3.76
C LYS A 216 -4.01 13.88 2.28
N THR A 217 -3.64 14.85 1.44
CA THR A 217 -3.53 14.67 -0.01
C THR A 217 -2.42 13.68 -0.37
N LEU A 218 -1.23 13.84 0.21
CA LEU A 218 -0.08 12.96 -0.08
C LEU A 218 -0.25 11.53 0.47
N LEU A 219 -1.09 11.35 1.49
CA LEU A 219 -1.43 10.06 2.09
C LEU A 219 -2.76 9.49 1.58
N ARG A 220 -3.38 10.14 0.59
CA ARG A 220 -4.65 9.73 0.02
C ARG A 220 -4.49 8.42 -0.72
N GLU A 221 -5.48 7.54 -0.57
CA GLU A 221 -5.46 6.20 -1.14
C GLU A 221 -6.72 5.94 -1.95
N LYS A 222 -6.53 5.44 -3.17
CA LYS A 222 -7.63 5.08 -4.06
C LYS A 222 -8.17 3.70 -3.68
N SER A 223 -9.49 3.58 -3.59
CA SER A 223 -10.15 2.28 -3.48
C SER A 223 -11.36 2.19 -4.38
N PHE A 224 -11.76 0.96 -4.73
CA PHE A 224 -13.02 0.70 -5.41
C PHE A 224 -14.09 0.36 -4.37
N ALA A 225 -15.23 1.03 -4.48
CA ALA A 225 -16.47 0.61 -3.84
C ALA A 225 -17.27 -0.20 -4.87
N LEU A 226 -17.76 -1.36 -4.46
CA LEU A 226 -18.37 -2.34 -5.37
C LEU A 226 -19.84 -2.56 -5.01
N ARG A 227 -20.68 -2.62 -6.03
CA ARG A 227 -22.09 -3.00 -5.90
C ARG A 227 -22.41 -4.18 -6.81
N LEU A 228 -23.10 -5.16 -6.26
CA LEU A 228 -23.72 -6.24 -7.00
C LEU A 228 -25.04 -5.76 -7.57
N LYS A 229 -25.20 -5.86 -8.88
CA LYS A 229 -26.50 -5.75 -9.53
C LYS A 229 -27.28 -7.02 -9.23
N VAL A 230 -28.46 -6.85 -8.64
CA VAL A 230 -29.34 -7.95 -8.29
C VAL A 230 -30.04 -8.41 -9.56
N SER A 231 -29.86 -9.69 -9.89
CA SER A 231 -30.46 -10.32 -11.04
C SER A 231 -31.49 -11.37 -10.63
N SER A 232 -31.86 -12.27 -11.54
CA SER A 232 -32.94 -13.23 -11.32
C SER A 232 -32.66 -14.19 -10.13
N ALA A 233 -33.71 -14.78 -9.56
CA ALA A 233 -33.57 -15.73 -8.45
C ALA A 233 -32.73 -16.97 -8.79
N ALA A 234 -32.57 -17.33 -10.06
CA ALA A 234 -31.71 -18.45 -10.48
C ALA A 234 -30.22 -18.05 -10.44
N GLU A 235 -29.90 -16.82 -10.86
CA GLU A 235 -28.52 -16.31 -10.86
C GLU A 235 -27.99 -16.08 -9.44
N ILE A 236 -28.88 -15.76 -8.49
CA ILE A 236 -28.48 -15.53 -7.10
C ILE A 236 -27.92 -16.79 -6.41
N GLU A 237 -28.28 -17.99 -6.88
CA GLU A 237 -27.77 -19.25 -6.30
C GLU A 237 -26.28 -19.39 -6.61
N ASP A 238 -25.87 -19.08 -7.84
CA ASP A 238 -24.48 -19.11 -8.27
C ASP A 238 -23.64 -18.05 -7.56
N VAL A 239 -24.20 -16.84 -7.46
CA VAL A 239 -23.65 -15.75 -6.66
C VAL A 239 -23.49 -16.20 -5.20
N ALA A 240 -24.49 -16.84 -4.61
CA ALA A 240 -24.41 -17.35 -3.25
C ALA A 240 -23.33 -18.42 -3.08
N ARG A 241 -23.15 -19.32 -4.04
CA ARG A 241 -22.06 -20.31 -4.02
C ARG A 241 -20.68 -19.64 -3.99
N TYR A 242 -20.51 -18.54 -4.70
CA TYR A 242 -19.27 -17.77 -4.68
C TYR A 242 -19.05 -17.06 -3.34
N TRP A 243 -20.00 -16.23 -2.92
CA TRP A 243 -19.85 -15.36 -1.73
C TRP A 243 -19.83 -16.15 -0.42
N THR A 244 -20.36 -17.37 -0.38
CA THR A 244 -20.22 -18.26 0.79
C THR A 244 -18.83 -18.91 0.93
N ALA A 245 -17.97 -18.82 -0.09
CA ALA A 245 -16.58 -19.26 -0.08
C ALA A 245 -16.41 -20.70 0.46
N ARG A 246 -17.13 -21.66 -0.12
CA ARG A 246 -17.17 -23.08 0.32
C ARG A 246 -17.59 -23.24 1.78
N GLY A 247 -18.56 -22.45 2.23
CA GLY A 247 -19.14 -22.52 3.57
C GLY A 247 -18.35 -21.79 4.65
N ARG A 248 -17.35 -20.97 4.30
CA ARG A 248 -16.61 -20.13 5.27
C ARG A 248 -17.30 -18.81 5.58
N ASN A 249 -18.31 -18.45 4.79
CA ASN A 249 -19.03 -17.19 4.91
C ASN A 249 -20.54 -17.41 4.74
N LEU A 250 -21.11 -18.38 5.46
CA LEU A 250 -22.53 -18.78 5.33
C LEU A 250 -23.51 -17.70 5.78
N ASP A 251 -23.07 -16.77 6.63
CA ASP A 251 -23.92 -15.72 7.22
C ASP A 251 -24.48 -14.73 6.19
N VAL A 252 -23.98 -14.74 4.96
CA VAL A 252 -24.49 -13.90 3.85
C VAL A 252 -25.74 -14.48 3.19
N LEU A 253 -26.01 -15.77 3.37
CA LEU A 253 -27.10 -16.46 2.69
C LEU A 253 -28.50 -15.86 2.97
N PRO A 254 -28.87 -15.50 4.21
CA PRO A 254 -30.19 -14.92 4.47
C PRO A 254 -30.42 -13.62 3.70
N MET A 255 -29.38 -12.78 3.59
CA MET A 255 -29.44 -11.52 2.84
C MET A 255 -29.64 -11.78 1.34
N LEU A 256 -28.80 -12.65 0.75
CA LEU A 256 -28.90 -13.00 -0.67
C LEU A 256 -30.26 -13.62 -1.03
N LYS A 257 -30.81 -14.50 -0.18
CA LYS A 257 -32.13 -15.10 -0.39
C LYS A 257 -33.27 -14.07 -0.34
N THR A 258 -33.18 -13.09 0.55
CA THR A 258 -34.20 -12.04 0.69
C THR A 258 -34.19 -11.12 -0.54
N ILE A 259 -33.00 -10.81 -1.02
CA ILE A 259 -32.80 -9.94 -2.19
C ILE A 259 -33.27 -10.64 -3.47
N ALA A 260 -33.03 -11.95 -3.61
CA ALA A 260 -33.48 -12.75 -4.74
C ALA A 260 -34.99 -12.69 -5.02
N ILE A 261 -35.80 -12.54 -3.97
CA ILE A 261 -37.27 -12.55 -4.06
C ILE A 261 -37.87 -11.15 -4.04
N ASN A 262 -37.07 -10.11 -3.78
CA ASN A 262 -37.53 -8.73 -3.75
C ASN A 262 -37.10 -8.01 -5.04
N SER A 263 -38.02 -7.92 -6.00
CA SER A 263 -37.77 -7.29 -7.30
C SER A 263 -37.54 -5.77 -7.24
N GLU A 264 -37.79 -5.11 -6.10
CA GLU A 264 -37.50 -3.69 -5.92
C GLU A 264 -36.02 -3.43 -5.60
N VAL A 265 -35.29 -4.43 -5.10
CA VAL A 265 -33.87 -4.28 -4.80
C VAL A 265 -33.06 -4.50 -6.08
N GLN A 266 -32.50 -3.43 -6.62
CA GLN A 266 -31.70 -3.48 -7.85
C GLN A 266 -30.20 -3.66 -7.60
N TYR A 267 -29.71 -3.21 -6.43
CA TYR A 267 -28.28 -3.21 -6.11
C TYR A 267 -28.03 -3.55 -4.64
N LEU A 268 -26.92 -4.24 -4.37
CA LEU A 268 -26.41 -4.53 -3.03
C LEU A 268 -24.93 -4.15 -2.96
N ASP A 269 -24.54 -3.34 -1.98
CA ASP A 269 -23.11 -3.11 -1.70
C ASP A 269 -22.45 -4.41 -1.22
N ILE A 270 -21.32 -4.79 -1.83
CA ILE A 270 -20.67 -6.05 -1.50
C ILE A 270 -20.14 -6.09 -0.08
N VAL A 271 -20.02 -4.96 0.63
CA VAL A 271 -19.61 -4.94 2.04
C VAL A 271 -20.45 -5.90 2.89
N HIS A 272 -21.73 -6.07 2.54
CA HIS A 272 -22.64 -7.01 3.20
C HIS A 272 -22.36 -8.48 2.85
N LEU A 273 -21.61 -8.73 1.77
CA LEU A 273 -21.20 -10.06 1.30
C LEU A 273 -19.75 -10.40 1.71
N LEU A 274 -18.95 -9.41 2.08
CA LEU A 274 -17.57 -9.64 2.53
C LEU A 274 -17.53 -10.46 3.83
N PRO A 275 -16.50 -11.30 4.05
CA PRO A 275 -16.29 -12.01 5.32
C PRO A 275 -16.10 -11.06 6.52
N PRO A 276 -16.11 -11.58 7.77
CA PRO A 276 -16.19 -10.74 8.96
C PRO A 276 -15.07 -9.69 9.11
N THR A 277 -13.81 -10.05 8.91
CA THR A 277 -12.68 -9.10 9.02
C THR A 277 -12.74 -8.01 7.95
N PRO A 278 -12.80 -8.32 6.65
CA PRO A 278 -12.84 -7.28 5.62
C PRO A 278 -14.10 -6.42 5.70
N ARG A 279 -15.27 -7.00 6.05
CA ARG A 279 -16.50 -6.21 6.30
C ARG A 279 -16.32 -5.14 7.38
N LYS A 280 -15.53 -5.43 8.43
CA LYS A 280 -15.25 -4.50 9.53
C LYS A 280 -14.22 -3.42 9.17
N LEU A 281 -13.35 -3.68 8.19
CA LEU A 281 -12.12 -2.91 7.99
C LEU A 281 -12.05 -2.19 6.65
N ILE A 282 -12.76 -2.65 5.63
CA ILE A 282 -12.75 -2.04 4.30
C ILE A 282 -13.04 -0.53 4.38
N HIS A 283 -12.23 0.26 3.68
CA HIS A 283 -12.29 1.72 3.65
C HIS A 283 -12.05 2.42 4.99
N THR A 284 -11.46 1.73 5.97
CA THR A 284 -11.06 2.30 7.25
C THR A 284 -9.55 2.31 7.42
N TYR A 285 -9.08 3.08 8.42
CA TYR A 285 -7.67 3.14 8.81
C TYR A 285 -7.42 2.31 10.09
N PRO A 286 -6.23 1.71 10.24
CA PRO A 286 -5.85 1.01 11.47
C PRO A 286 -5.98 1.90 12.69
N ARG A 287 -6.62 1.38 13.74
CA ARG A 287 -6.65 2.01 15.05
C ARG A 287 -5.44 1.57 15.85
N ARG A 288 -4.86 2.48 16.65
CA ARG A 288 -3.74 2.15 17.56
C ARG A 288 -4.07 1.01 18.52
N THR A 289 -5.34 0.84 18.88
CA THR A 289 -5.83 -0.25 19.73
C THR A 289 -5.75 -1.64 19.09
N MET A 290 -5.49 -1.72 17.77
CA MET A 290 -5.29 -2.99 17.07
C MET A 290 -3.84 -3.49 17.16
N SER A 291 -2.93 -2.65 17.65
CA SER A 291 -1.50 -2.95 17.75
C SER A 291 -1.15 -3.64 19.07
N VAL A 292 -0.11 -4.48 19.04
CA VAL A 292 0.49 -5.09 20.24
C VAL A 292 1.96 -4.69 20.27
N GLY A 293 2.32 -3.82 21.21
CA GLY A 293 3.63 -3.17 21.20
C GLY A 293 3.83 -2.36 19.91
N TRP A 294 4.88 -2.68 19.16
CA TRP A 294 5.21 -2.03 17.88
C TRP A 294 4.60 -2.72 16.66
N GLU A 295 3.97 -3.89 16.83
CA GLU A 295 3.35 -4.61 15.73
C GLU A 295 1.94 -4.11 15.45
N THR A 296 1.62 -3.98 14.17
CA THR A 296 0.37 -3.37 13.69
C THR A 296 -0.17 -4.15 12.49
N PRO A 297 -1.51 -4.18 12.27
CA PRO A 297 -2.10 -4.86 11.14
C PRO A 297 -1.49 -4.47 9.79
N ASP A 298 -0.96 -5.48 9.10
CA ASP A 298 -0.37 -5.37 7.78
C ASP A 298 -1.05 -6.30 6.77
N CYS A 299 -0.42 -6.47 5.61
CA CYS A 299 -0.90 -7.36 4.55
C CYS A 299 -1.04 -8.81 5.01
N TYR A 300 -0.06 -9.34 5.74
CA TYR A 300 -0.08 -10.71 6.27
C TYR A 300 -1.21 -10.89 7.29
N TRP A 301 -1.26 -10.03 8.30
CA TRP A 301 -2.30 -10.09 9.33
C TRP A 301 -3.69 -10.02 8.72
N THR A 302 -3.89 -9.16 7.72
CA THR A 302 -5.17 -8.98 7.04
C THR A 302 -5.56 -10.22 6.25
N ALA A 303 -4.64 -10.74 5.43
CA ALA A 303 -4.88 -11.86 4.54
C ALA A 303 -5.22 -13.14 5.31
N PHE A 304 -4.52 -13.44 6.42
CA PHE A 304 -4.82 -14.65 7.21
C PHE A 304 -6.04 -14.54 8.10
N ASN A 305 -6.41 -13.32 8.49
CA ASN A 305 -7.62 -13.07 9.25
C ASN A 305 -8.85 -12.85 8.36
N PHE A 306 -8.75 -12.97 7.03
CA PHE A 306 -9.82 -12.65 6.09
C PHE A 306 -11.18 -13.25 6.48
N PHE A 307 -11.25 -14.55 6.80
CA PHE A 307 -12.48 -15.22 7.26
C PHE A 307 -12.68 -15.24 8.78
N ALA A 308 -11.80 -14.63 9.57
CA ALA A 308 -11.85 -14.70 11.02
C ALA A 308 -12.92 -13.76 11.59
N TYR A 309 -13.83 -14.27 12.43
CA TYR A 309 -14.75 -13.40 13.17
C TYR A 309 -14.02 -12.52 14.19
N ALA A 310 -13.08 -13.12 14.91
CA ALA A 310 -12.13 -12.47 15.82
C ALA A 310 -10.71 -12.64 15.26
N PRO A 311 -10.10 -11.57 14.71
CA PRO A 311 -8.75 -11.62 14.17
C PRO A 311 -7.71 -12.03 15.23
N SER A 312 -6.77 -12.89 14.85
CA SER A 312 -5.68 -13.33 15.72
C SER A 312 -4.40 -12.55 15.48
N ASN A 313 -3.83 -12.00 16.55
CA ASN A 313 -2.58 -11.25 16.53
C ASN A 313 -1.33 -12.12 16.37
N ARG A 314 -1.46 -13.46 16.41
CA ARG A 314 -0.35 -14.37 16.05
C ARG A 314 0.16 -14.13 14.62
N HIS A 315 -0.67 -13.54 13.77
CA HIS A 315 -0.35 -13.23 12.38
C HIS A 315 0.47 -11.94 12.21
N PHE A 316 0.91 -11.29 13.30
CA PHE A 316 1.97 -10.29 13.24
C PHE A 316 3.36 -10.92 13.06
N ASP A 317 3.54 -12.17 13.47
CA ASP A 317 4.81 -12.86 13.37
C ASP A 317 5.04 -13.41 11.96
N ALA A 318 6.05 -12.87 11.28
CA ALA A 318 6.45 -13.32 9.96
C ALA A 318 6.95 -14.78 9.94
N ALA A 319 7.44 -15.34 11.06
CA ALA A 319 7.83 -16.75 11.14
C ALA A 319 6.63 -17.70 11.03
N VAL A 320 5.44 -17.25 11.44
CA VAL A 320 4.18 -17.99 11.28
C VAL A 320 3.76 -18.04 9.81
N PHE A 321 4.23 -17.12 8.97
CA PHE A 321 3.84 -17.03 7.56
C PHE A 321 4.13 -18.32 6.78
N ALA A 322 5.39 -18.75 6.78
CA ALA A 322 5.85 -19.84 5.93
C ALA A 322 5.18 -21.17 6.30
N SER A 323 5.14 -21.50 7.60
CA SER A 323 4.47 -22.71 8.10
C SER A 323 2.98 -22.67 7.80
N GLN A 324 2.33 -21.51 7.97
CA GLN A 324 0.91 -21.38 7.71
C GLN A 324 0.54 -21.59 6.24
N ILE A 325 1.34 -21.05 5.31
CA ILE A 325 1.14 -21.30 3.88
C ILE A 325 1.28 -22.79 3.57
N GLN A 326 2.36 -23.43 4.02
CA GLN A 326 2.62 -24.85 3.78
C GLN A 326 1.50 -25.75 4.34
N ASP A 327 1.09 -25.51 5.59
CA ASP A 327 0.16 -26.37 6.29
C ASP A 327 -1.28 -26.16 5.79
N ARG A 328 -1.69 -24.91 5.57
CA ARG A 328 -3.11 -24.55 5.40
C ARG A 328 -3.51 -24.18 3.99
N TYR A 329 -2.58 -24.00 3.05
CA TYR A 329 -2.88 -23.56 1.70
C TYR A 329 -2.33 -24.52 0.64
N GLU A 330 -3.00 -24.54 -0.51
CA GLU A 330 -2.65 -25.30 -1.70
C GLU A 330 -2.69 -24.38 -2.93
N PRO A 331 -1.99 -24.68 -4.04
CA PRO A 331 -2.08 -23.88 -5.26
C PRO A 331 -3.53 -23.76 -5.75
N ALA A 332 -3.93 -22.55 -6.17
CA ALA A 332 -5.23 -22.28 -6.76
C ALA A 332 -5.09 -21.98 -8.25
N THR A 333 -5.84 -22.69 -9.07
CA THR A 333 -6.04 -22.36 -10.49
C THR A 333 -7.38 -21.66 -10.70
N LYS A 334 -7.54 -21.03 -11.87
CA LYS A 334 -8.82 -20.44 -12.26
C LYS A 334 -9.93 -21.53 -12.32
N PRO A 335 -11.18 -21.19 -11.98
CA PRO A 335 -11.60 -19.89 -11.43
C PRO A 335 -11.13 -19.70 -9.99
N TRP A 336 -10.58 -18.52 -9.70
CA TRP A 336 -10.24 -18.11 -8.34
C TRP A 336 -11.51 -17.86 -7.53
N GLN A 337 -11.39 -17.97 -6.22
CA GLN A 337 -12.50 -17.88 -5.28
C GLN A 337 -12.27 -16.76 -4.27
N LEU A 338 -13.37 -16.23 -3.74
CA LEU A 338 -13.34 -15.26 -2.66
C LEU A 338 -12.39 -15.72 -1.54
N GLY A 339 -11.43 -14.87 -1.19
CA GLY A 339 -10.48 -15.12 -0.11
C GLY A 339 -9.35 -16.09 -0.45
N ASP A 340 -9.20 -16.51 -1.71
CA ASP A 340 -7.91 -17.06 -2.16
C ASP A 340 -6.81 -16.02 -1.89
N LEU A 341 -5.67 -16.48 -1.37
CA LEU A 341 -4.52 -15.62 -1.14
C LEU A 341 -3.81 -15.36 -2.46
N VAL A 342 -3.43 -14.10 -2.66
CA VAL A 342 -2.58 -13.68 -3.76
C VAL A 342 -1.24 -13.28 -3.17
N LEU A 343 -0.24 -14.13 -3.36
CA LEU A 343 1.13 -13.93 -2.90
C LEU A 343 1.97 -13.31 -4.02
N ILE A 344 2.55 -12.15 -3.75
CA ILE A 344 3.50 -11.46 -4.63
C ILE A 344 4.90 -11.68 -4.06
N SER A 345 5.79 -12.23 -4.88
CA SER A 345 7.17 -12.53 -4.52
C SER A 345 8.14 -11.97 -5.55
N ASP A 346 9.38 -11.80 -5.13
CA ASP A 346 10.50 -11.59 -6.03
C ASP A 346 10.74 -12.89 -6.80
N ALA A 347 10.67 -12.85 -8.13
CA ALA A 347 10.74 -14.04 -8.98
C ALA A 347 12.13 -14.70 -8.97
N ASP A 348 13.18 -13.95 -8.62
CA ASP A 348 14.57 -14.41 -8.65
C ASP A 348 14.92 -15.12 -7.34
N THR A 349 14.49 -14.54 -6.22
CA THR A 349 14.82 -15.00 -4.87
C THR A 349 13.71 -15.80 -4.20
N GLY A 350 12.48 -15.69 -4.70
CA GLY A 350 11.27 -16.28 -4.09
C GLY A 350 10.85 -15.60 -2.79
N LYS A 351 11.49 -14.49 -2.43
CA LYS A 351 11.19 -13.74 -1.21
C LYS A 351 9.78 -13.16 -1.32
N ALA A 352 8.93 -13.42 -0.34
CA ALA A 352 7.61 -12.79 -0.26
C ALA A 352 7.75 -11.27 -0.08
N ILE A 353 7.02 -10.53 -0.90
CA ILE A 353 6.99 -9.06 -0.88
C ILE A 353 5.66 -8.58 -0.28
N HIS A 354 4.57 -9.18 -0.73
CA HIS A 354 3.22 -8.77 -0.34
C HIS A 354 2.24 -9.93 -0.42
N VAL A 355 1.15 -9.83 0.33
CA VAL A 355 0.03 -10.77 0.26
C VAL A 355 -1.29 -10.02 0.34
N CYS A 356 -2.27 -10.45 -0.46
CA CYS A 356 -3.62 -9.88 -0.42
C CYS A 356 -4.67 -10.98 -0.65
N SER A 357 -5.95 -10.63 -0.59
CA SER A 357 -7.05 -11.58 -0.73
C SER A 357 -7.88 -11.28 -1.97
N TYR A 358 -8.08 -12.29 -2.82
CA TYR A 358 -8.91 -12.17 -4.02
C TYR A 358 -10.38 -11.90 -3.67
N ILE A 359 -11.01 -10.95 -4.36
CA ILE A 359 -12.41 -10.57 -4.19
C ILE A 359 -13.26 -11.00 -5.38
N ALA A 360 -13.01 -10.46 -6.58
CA ALA A 360 -13.76 -10.71 -7.81
C ALA A 360 -13.08 -9.97 -8.97
N ASP A 361 -13.20 -10.44 -10.23
CA ASP A 361 -12.70 -9.77 -11.44
C ASP A 361 -11.29 -9.14 -11.33
N ASN A 362 -10.30 -9.91 -10.87
CA ASN A 362 -8.93 -9.43 -10.62
C ASN A 362 -8.80 -8.31 -9.58
N LEU A 363 -9.86 -8.00 -8.83
CA LEU A 363 -9.82 -7.12 -7.69
C LEU A 363 -9.40 -7.90 -6.44
N VAL A 364 -8.58 -7.26 -5.64
CA VAL A 364 -8.08 -7.78 -4.37
C VAL A 364 -8.38 -6.81 -3.25
N LEU A 365 -8.65 -7.34 -2.08
CA LEU A 365 -8.60 -6.58 -0.84
C LEU A 365 -7.19 -6.63 -0.30
N THR A 366 -6.64 -5.46 0.00
CA THR A 366 -5.28 -5.34 0.50
C THR A 366 -5.11 -4.30 1.59
N LYS A 367 -4.09 -4.52 2.41
CA LYS A 367 -3.56 -3.57 3.38
C LYS A 367 -2.13 -3.31 2.94
N ASN A 368 -1.90 -2.23 2.19
CA ASN A 368 -0.61 -1.91 1.55
C ASN A 368 0.48 -1.54 2.59
N GLY A 369 0.97 -2.56 3.32
CA GLY A 369 2.01 -2.45 4.34
C GLY A 369 1.52 -2.12 5.77
N LYS A 370 2.51 -1.95 6.67
CA LYS A 370 2.37 -1.74 8.12
C LYS A 370 1.96 -0.31 8.53
N GLY A 371 1.79 0.63 7.61
CA GLY A 371 1.51 2.04 7.97
C GLY A 371 0.11 2.27 8.56
N PHE A 372 0.01 3.07 9.62
CA PHE A 372 -1.28 3.53 10.15
C PHE A 372 -2.03 4.43 9.15
N TYR A 373 -1.28 5.14 8.29
CA TYR A 373 -1.83 6.01 7.23
C TYR A 373 -2.23 5.26 5.96
N ARG A 374 -2.21 3.92 5.97
CA ARG A 374 -2.61 3.09 4.83
C ARG A 374 -3.91 2.38 5.19
N PRO A 375 -5.04 2.69 4.53
CA PRO A 375 -6.32 2.05 4.81
C PRO A 375 -6.37 0.62 4.25
N TRP A 376 -7.44 -0.10 4.58
CA TRP A 376 -7.82 -1.30 3.83
C TRP A 376 -8.60 -0.91 2.59
N VAL A 377 -8.13 -1.36 1.43
CA VAL A 377 -8.68 -0.97 0.13
C VAL A 377 -9.00 -2.21 -0.70
N VAL A 378 -10.02 -2.09 -1.54
CA VAL A 378 -10.15 -2.90 -2.74
C VAL A 378 -9.43 -2.18 -3.87
N SER A 379 -8.55 -2.89 -4.55
CA SER A 379 -7.77 -2.38 -5.67
C SER A 379 -7.66 -3.44 -6.77
N PRO A 380 -7.51 -3.04 -8.04
CA PRO A 380 -7.10 -3.97 -9.08
C PRO A 380 -5.73 -4.58 -8.74
N LEU A 381 -5.59 -5.89 -8.98
CA LEU A 381 -4.34 -6.60 -8.70
C LEU A 381 -3.14 -6.00 -9.45
N PHE A 382 -3.35 -5.51 -10.68
CA PHE A 382 -2.27 -4.89 -11.46
C PHE A 382 -1.74 -3.59 -10.81
N GLU A 383 -2.60 -2.79 -10.15
CA GLU A 383 -2.15 -1.60 -9.42
C GLU A 383 -1.34 -1.98 -8.19
N VAL A 384 -1.77 -3.03 -7.50
CA VAL A 384 -1.05 -3.58 -6.35
C VAL A 384 0.33 -4.06 -6.79
N THR A 385 0.45 -4.85 -7.86
CA THR A 385 1.75 -5.32 -8.36
C THR A 385 2.62 -4.17 -8.87
N ALA A 386 2.04 -3.18 -9.57
CA ALA A 386 2.76 -2.00 -10.05
C ALA A 386 3.39 -1.19 -8.91
N SER A 387 2.76 -1.14 -7.73
CA SER A 387 3.33 -0.46 -6.55
C SER A 387 4.65 -1.08 -6.05
N TYR A 388 4.94 -2.33 -6.44
CA TYR A 388 6.16 -3.06 -6.12
C TYR A 388 7.14 -3.19 -7.30
N ALA A 389 6.93 -2.46 -8.40
CA ALA A 389 7.71 -2.57 -9.63
C ALA A 389 9.21 -2.21 -9.50
N ARG A 390 9.66 -1.68 -8.35
CA ARG A 390 11.09 -1.52 -8.03
C ARG A 390 11.82 -2.87 -7.95
N VAL A 391 11.08 -3.95 -7.74
CA VAL A 391 11.62 -5.32 -7.81
C VAL A 391 11.69 -5.74 -9.26
N LYS A 392 12.90 -6.10 -9.71
CA LYS A 392 13.23 -6.38 -11.11
C LYS A 392 12.28 -7.36 -11.80
N ARG A 393 11.87 -8.42 -11.09
CA ARG A 393 10.91 -9.41 -11.58
C ARG A 393 10.00 -9.85 -10.44
N LEU A 394 8.70 -9.71 -10.65
CA LEU A 394 7.66 -10.16 -9.72
C LEU A 394 7.04 -11.48 -10.20
N ALA A 395 6.75 -12.38 -9.27
CA ALA A 395 5.92 -13.56 -9.47
C ALA A 395 4.64 -13.44 -8.65
N VAL A 396 3.52 -13.90 -9.22
CA VAL A 396 2.20 -13.88 -8.56
C VAL A 396 1.67 -15.30 -8.45
N HIS A 397 1.36 -15.71 -7.21
CA HIS A 397 0.86 -17.02 -6.88
C HIS A 397 -0.51 -16.92 -6.23
N PHE A 398 -1.46 -17.73 -6.69
CA PHE A 398 -2.78 -17.86 -6.07
C PHE A 398 -2.81 -19.12 -5.21
N LEU A 399 -3.25 -18.98 -3.96
CA LEU A 399 -3.24 -20.04 -2.97
C LEU A 399 -4.62 -20.15 -2.34
N ARG A 400 -5.20 -21.34 -2.38
CA ARG A 400 -6.49 -21.63 -1.77
C ARG A 400 -6.28 -22.26 -0.41
N GLN A 401 -7.00 -21.79 0.59
CA GLN A 401 -6.96 -22.46 1.88
C GLN A 401 -7.56 -23.87 1.74
N LYS A 402 -6.85 -24.89 2.24
CA LYS A 402 -7.31 -26.28 2.28
C LYS A 402 -8.63 -26.41 3.05
N PRO A 403 -9.47 -27.41 2.72
CA PRO A 403 -10.63 -27.76 3.54
C PRO A 403 -10.19 -28.02 4.98
N ARG A 404 -11.00 -27.64 5.97
CA ARG A 404 -10.76 -28.14 7.33
C ARG A 404 -10.89 -29.66 7.28
N PRO A 405 -9.98 -30.43 7.90
CA PRO A 405 -10.19 -31.86 8.08
C PRO A 405 -11.57 -32.05 8.69
N LYS A 406 -12.40 -32.94 8.13
CA LYS A 406 -13.62 -33.36 8.82
C LYS A 406 -13.14 -33.95 10.14
N THR A 407 -13.32 -33.23 11.24
CA THR A 407 -13.11 -33.81 12.57
C THR A 407 -13.95 -35.06 12.61
N LEU A 408 -13.31 -36.23 12.71
CA LEU A 408 -13.98 -37.48 13.03
C LEU A 408 -14.88 -37.17 14.21
N ARG A 409 -16.19 -37.20 14.00
CA ARG A 409 -17.14 -37.21 15.12
C ARG A 409 -16.75 -38.45 15.91
N VAL A 410 -16.07 -38.24 17.04
CA VAL A 410 -15.97 -39.28 18.07
C VAL A 410 -17.41 -39.57 18.44
N ARG A 411 -17.93 -40.68 17.92
CA ARG A 411 -19.19 -41.25 18.39
C ARG A 411 -18.97 -41.49 19.89
N ARG A 412 -19.65 -40.71 20.73
CA ARG A 412 -19.80 -41.05 22.13
C ARG A 412 -20.76 -42.22 22.25
#